data_AF-A0A8M1KSQ5-F1
#
_entry.id   AF-A0A8M1KSQ5-F1
#
_cell.length_a   1.000
_cell.length_b   1.000
_cell.length_c   1.000
_cell.angle_alpha   90.00
_cell.angle_beta   90.00
_cell.angle_gamma   90.00
#
_symmetry.space_group_name_H-M   'P 1'
#
loop_
_entity.id
_entity.type
_entity.pdbx_description
1 polymer ?
#
loop_
_entity_poly.entity_id
_entity_poly.type
_entity_poly.pdbx_seq_one_letter_code
_entity_poly.pdbx_strand_id
1 'polypeptide(L)'
;MPSAAMRPFCSQLFVNLTLILIPVLLLLSLAPLAEARKKTAPAPKSAVPGSGELSTKAGHSCTWATSEASDGTVSLQVSCSIPGEVPVQTYECRFAGKPDQCPAYADKANQYWKQVVGKLRKRSNVCEGEKVLKTRLCKKAPSAAHVRLAERSGEDKTKEEEEEEEEKDKETAVPVAKETEVTARRMESEGKQEPLLGARVGDGADSEEHT
;
A
#
# COMPACT_ATOMS: atom_id res chain seq x y z
N MET A 1 -3.40 -96.86 7.42
CA MET A 1 -4.35 -96.08 6.59
C MET A 1 -4.78 -94.84 7.37
N PRO A 2 -4.95 -93.65 6.77
CA PRO A 2 -4.13 -92.98 5.76
C PRO A 2 -3.44 -91.72 6.33
N SER A 3 -2.36 -91.31 5.67
CA SER A 3 -1.64 -90.05 5.89
C SER A 3 -2.26 -88.98 4.98
N ALA A 4 -2.66 -87.83 5.54
CA ALA A 4 -3.28 -86.74 4.78
C ALA A 4 -2.28 -85.60 4.56
N ALA A 5 -1.87 -85.44 3.30
CA ALA A 5 -0.99 -84.39 2.83
C ALA A 5 -1.73 -83.03 2.80
N MET A 6 -1.20 -82.05 3.55
CA MET A 6 -1.62 -80.66 3.51
C MET A 6 -1.11 -80.01 2.21
N ARG A 7 -2.01 -79.65 1.29
CA ARG A 7 -1.68 -78.97 0.03
C ARG A 7 -1.48 -77.45 0.24
N PRO A 8 -0.58 -76.80 -0.52
CA PRO A 8 -0.18 -75.41 -0.31
C PRO A 8 -1.13 -74.46 -1.05
N PHE A 9 -2.28 -74.12 -0.45
CA PHE A 9 -3.20 -73.11 -1.00
C PHE A 9 -2.67 -71.67 -0.87
N CYS A 10 -1.66 -71.45 -0.03
CA CYS A 10 -1.10 -70.11 0.20
C CYS A 10 -0.25 -69.62 -0.97
N SER A 11 0.57 -70.49 -1.59
CA SER A 11 1.47 -70.09 -2.68
C SER A 11 0.72 -69.54 -3.90
N GLN A 12 -0.43 -70.13 -4.28
CA GLN A 12 -1.20 -69.70 -5.45
C GLN A 12 -1.73 -68.25 -5.32
N LEU A 13 -2.19 -67.84 -4.13
CA LEU A 13 -2.63 -66.45 -3.91
C LEU A 13 -1.46 -65.47 -3.99
N PHE A 14 -0.29 -65.87 -3.47
CA PHE A 14 0.92 -65.04 -3.53
C PHE A 14 1.41 -64.84 -4.97
N VAL A 15 1.42 -65.88 -5.82
CA VAL A 15 1.86 -65.72 -7.22
C VAL A 15 0.91 -64.80 -8.01
N ASN A 16 -0.40 -64.99 -7.87
CA ASN A 16 -1.38 -64.14 -8.56
C ASN A 16 -1.35 -62.68 -8.09
N LEU A 17 -1.15 -62.44 -6.80
CA LEU A 17 -1.03 -61.09 -6.26
C LEU A 17 0.25 -60.39 -6.75
N THR A 18 1.38 -61.11 -6.82
CA THR A 18 2.62 -60.56 -7.38
C THR A 18 2.53 -60.33 -8.89
N LEU A 19 1.84 -61.20 -9.65
CA LEU A 19 1.64 -61.07 -11.08
C LEU A 19 0.74 -59.88 -11.46
N ILE A 20 -0.13 -59.43 -10.55
CA ILE A 20 -0.99 -58.24 -10.73
C ILE A 20 -0.29 -56.97 -10.22
N LEU A 21 0.45 -57.04 -9.12
CA LEU A 21 1.16 -55.88 -8.56
C LEU A 21 2.28 -55.37 -9.47
N ILE A 22 3.05 -56.27 -10.09
CA ILE A 22 4.18 -55.90 -10.96
C ILE A 22 3.74 -55.05 -12.17
N PRO A 23 2.74 -55.42 -12.98
CA PRO A 23 2.30 -54.60 -14.11
C PRO A 23 1.63 -53.30 -13.67
N VAL A 24 0.93 -53.27 -12.52
CA VAL A 24 0.37 -52.03 -11.96
C VAL A 24 1.47 -51.06 -11.53
N LEU A 25 2.53 -51.57 -10.90
CA LEU A 25 3.70 -50.77 -10.52
C LEU A 25 4.47 -50.27 -11.76
N LEU A 26 4.58 -51.11 -12.80
CA LEU A 26 5.20 -50.73 -14.07
C LEU A 26 4.36 -49.64 -14.79
N LEU A 27 3.03 -49.77 -14.83
CA LEU A 27 2.10 -48.78 -15.38
C LEU A 27 2.18 -47.43 -14.65
N LEU A 28 2.35 -47.44 -13.32
CA LEU A 28 2.55 -46.22 -12.51
C LEU A 28 3.89 -45.52 -12.83
N SER A 29 4.94 -46.28 -13.18
CA SER A 29 6.24 -45.73 -13.58
C SER A 29 6.30 -45.19 -15.01
N LEU A 30 5.41 -45.69 -15.90
CA LEU A 30 5.28 -45.25 -17.29
C LEU A 30 4.24 -44.15 -17.49
N ALA A 31 3.55 -43.69 -16.44
CA ALA A 31 2.79 -42.46 -16.52
C ALA A 31 3.78 -41.29 -16.64
N PRO A 32 3.88 -40.61 -17.79
CA PRO A 32 4.51 -39.31 -17.78
C PRO A 32 3.64 -38.44 -16.86
N LEU A 33 4.22 -37.98 -15.76
CA LEU A 33 3.72 -36.82 -15.06
C LEU A 33 3.72 -35.70 -16.12
N ALA A 34 2.58 -35.53 -16.77
CA ALA A 34 2.34 -34.51 -17.76
C ALA A 34 2.24 -33.18 -17.02
N GLU A 35 3.36 -32.73 -16.45
CA GLU A 35 3.63 -31.33 -16.24
C GLU A 35 3.85 -30.73 -17.62
N ALA A 36 2.75 -30.56 -18.36
CA ALA A 36 2.68 -29.64 -19.46
C ALA A 36 2.93 -28.24 -18.88
N ARG A 37 4.20 -27.90 -18.68
CA ARG A 37 4.68 -26.53 -18.68
C ARG A 37 4.42 -26.01 -20.09
N LYS A 38 3.16 -25.63 -20.35
CA LYS A 38 2.83 -24.67 -21.40
C LYS A 38 3.68 -23.45 -21.08
N LYS A 39 4.80 -23.30 -21.79
CA LYS A 39 5.42 -22.00 -22.00
C LYS A 39 4.46 -21.22 -22.89
N THR A 40 3.39 -20.72 -22.28
CA THR A 40 2.51 -19.74 -22.89
C THR A 40 3.39 -18.53 -23.22
N ALA A 41 3.45 -18.17 -24.50
CA ALA A 41 4.03 -16.91 -24.93
C ALA A 41 3.42 -15.78 -24.09
N PRO A 42 4.21 -14.77 -23.68
CA PRO A 42 3.71 -13.76 -22.75
C PRO A 42 2.53 -13.02 -23.37
N ALA A 43 1.35 -13.20 -22.77
CA ALA A 43 0.27 -12.24 -22.85
C ALA A 43 0.80 -10.84 -22.50
N PRO A 44 0.14 -9.75 -22.92
CA PRO A 44 0.48 -8.41 -22.44
C PRO A 44 0.55 -8.46 -20.92
N LYS A 45 1.78 -8.37 -20.38
CA LYS A 45 2.02 -8.56 -18.96
C LYS A 45 1.43 -7.33 -18.30
N SER A 46 0.37 -7.48 -17.49
CA SER A 46 -0.02 -6.41 -16.58
C SER A 46 1.23 -6.03 -15.78
N ALA A 47 1.51 -4.73 -15.68
CA ALA A 47 2.68 -4.25 -14.93
C ALA A 47 2.57 -4.65 -13.45
N VAL A 48 1.33 -4.76 -12.95
CA VAL A 48 0.98 -5.20 -11.61
C VAL A 48 0.77 -6.72 -11.57
N PRO A 49 1.44 -7.44 -10.65
CA PRO A 49 1.23 -8.87 -10.45
C PRO A 49 -0.07 -9.12 -9.70
N GLY A 50 -0.83 -10.15 -10.09
CA GLY A 50 -2.11 -10.49 -9.46
C GLY A 50 -1.98 -10.97 -8.01
N SER A 51 -1.16 -11.99 -7.76
CA SER A 51 -0.96 -12.55 -6.42
C SER A 51 0.32 -13.38 -6.32
N GLY A 52 0.66 -13.79 -5.10
CA GLY A 52 1.75 -14.71 -4.85
C GLY A 52 1.87 -15.10 -3.38
N GLU A 53 2.96 -15.79 -3.07
CA GLU A 53 3.24 -16.32 -1.74
C GLU A 53 4.64 -15.91 -1.29
N LEU A 54 4.82 -15.76 0.02
CA LEU A 54 6.09 -15.41 0.62
C LEU A 54 6.20 -16.02 2.02
N SER A 55 7.43 -16.27 2.44
CA SER A 55 7.74 -16.63 3.83
C SER A 55 8.57 -15.53 4.46
N THR A 56 8.24 -15.18 5.71
CA THR A 56 8.98 -14.16 6.46
C THR A 56 10.28 -14.73 7.03
N LYS A 57 11.15 -13.86 7.55
CA LYS A 57 12.37 -14.28 8.27
C LYS A 57 12.06 -15.12 9.52
N ALA A 58 10.90 -14.90 10.14
CA ALA A 58 10.43 -15.66 11.29
C ALA A 58 9.74 -16.99 10.90
N GLY A 59 9.63 -17.29 9.61
CA GLY A 59 9.01 -18.53 9.13
C GLY A 59 7.49 -18.48 9.03
N HIS A 60 6.86 -17.30 9.10
CA HIS A 60 5.42 -17.17 8.88
C HIS A 60 5.09 -17.45 7.42
N SER A 61 4.00 -18.17 7.17
CA SER A 61 3.50 -18.44 5.82
C SER A 61 2.55 -17.33 5.41
N CYS A 62 2.82 -16.63 4.30
CA CYS A 62 2.02 -15.49 3.87
C CYS A 62 1.61 -15.59 2.40
N THR A 63 0.36 -15.23 2.13
CA THR A 63 -0.17 -14.99 0.79
C THR A 63 -0.37 -13.50 0.58
N TRP A 64 -0.20 -13.04 -0.66
CA TRP A 64 -0.45 -11.65 -1.02
C TRP A 64 -1.16 -11.53 -2.35
N ALA A 65 -1.97 -10.50 -2.49
CA ALA A 65 -2.70 -10.18 -3.70
C ALA A 65 -2.67 -8.67 -3.94
N THR A 66 -2.68 -8.29 -5.22
CA THR A 66 -2.70 -6.89 -5.61
C THR A 66 -4.03 -6.54 -6.26
N SER A 67 -4.48 -5.31 -6.06
CA SER A 67 -5.68 -4.76 -6.67
C SER A 67 -5.39 -3.34 -7.16
N GLU A 68 -5.82 -3.02 -8.37
CA GLU A 68 -5.64 -1.70 -8.99
C GLU A 68 -6.95 -0.92 -8.88
N ALA A 69 -6.89 0.29 -8.34
CA ALA A 69 -7.99 1.24 -8.30
C ALA A 69 -7.96 2.12 -9.55
N SER A 70 -9.11 2.73 -9.88
CA SER A 70 -9.28 3.56 -11.09
C SER A 70 -8.44 4.84 -11.07
N ASP A 71 -7.99 5.30 -9.91
CA ASP A 71 -7.16 6.50 -9.73
C ASP A 71 -5.64 6.21 -9.84
N GLY A 72 -5.28 4.99 -10.29
CA GLY A 72 -3.89 4.53 -10.39
C GLY A 72 -3.28 4.08 -9.05
N THR A 73 -4.09 4.01 -7.98
CA THR A 73 -3.64 3.46 -6.70
C THR A 73 -3.62 1.94 -6.76
N VAL A 74 -2.48 1.36 -6.39
CA VAL A 74 -2.30 -0.08 -6.32
C VAL A 74 -2.25 -0.51 -4.85
N SER A 75 -3.15 -1.41 -4.46
CA SER A 75 -3.28 -1.96 -3.13
C SER A 75 -2.73 -3.39 -3.08
N LEU A 76 -1.76 -3.64 -2.21
CA LEU A 76 -1.17 -4.94 -1.90
C LEU A 76 -1.69 -5.43 -0.55
N GLN A 77 -2.56 -6.43 -0.56
CA GLN A 77 -3.08 -7.08 0.64
C GLN A 77 -2.24 -8.31 0.96
N VAL A 78 -1.83 -8.46 2.22
CA VAL A 78 -0.97 -9.56 2.68
C VAL A 78 -1.59 -10.20 3.91
N SER A 79 -1.86 -11.51 3.82
CA SER A 79 -2.37 -12.33 4.93
C SER A 79 -1.31 -13.36 5.32
N CYS A 80 -1.07 -13.51 6.61
CA CYS A 80 -0.03 -14.40 7.13
C CYS A 80 -0.58 -15.29 8.25
N SER A 81 -0.02 -16.49 8.36
CA SER A 81 -0.23 -17.43 9.47
C SER A 81 1.08 -17.80 10.14
N ILE A 82 1.04 -17.93 11.46
CA ILE A 82 2.16 -18.38 12.30
C ILE A 82 2.05 -19.90 12.46
N PRO A 83 2.93 -20.70 11.84
CA PRO A 83 2.88 -22.15 11.97
C PRO A 83 3.30 -22.57 13.38
N GLY A 84 2.63 -23.58 13.93
CA GLY A 84 2.98 -24.19 15.23
C GLY A 84 2.24 -23.63 16.44
N GLU A 85 1.42 -22.59 16.28
CA GLU A 85 0.52 -22.09 17.32
C GLU A 85 -0.88 -22.70 17.21
N VAL A 86 -1.55 -22.95 18.34
CA VAL A 86 -2.92 -23.50 18.42
C VAL A 86 -3.77 -22.61 19.34
N PRO A 87 -4.80 -21.91 18.85
CA PRO A 87 -5.24 -21.86 17.45
C PRO A 87 -4.19 -21.18 16.55
N VAL A 88 -4.24 -21.46 15.25
CA VAL A 88 -3.33 -20.85 14.27
C VAL A 88 -3.53 -19.34 14.29
N GLN A 89 -2.53 -18.62 14.79
CA GLN A 89 -2.59 -17.17 14.82
C GLN A 89 -2.37 -16.63 13.40
N THR A 90 -3.27 -15.78 12.95
CA THR A 90 -3.18 -15.09 11.67
C THR A 90 -3.12 -13.58 11.88
N TYR A 91 -2.53 -12.89 10.91
CA TYR A 91 -2.52 -11.43 10.87
C TYR A 91 -2.54 -10.95 9.42
N GLU A 92 -3.07 -9.75 9.21
CA GLU A 92 -3.25 -9.18 7.89
C GLU A 92 -2.90 -7.68 7.87
N CYS A 93 -2.37 -7.21 6.74
CA CYS A 93 -2.24 -5.80 6.46
C CYS A 93 -2.39 -5.50 4.97
N ARG A 94 -2.73 -4.24 4.69
CA ARG A 94 -2.84 -3.67 3.36
C ARG A 94 -1.81 -2.58 3.18
N PHE A 95 -1.14 -2.61 2.04
CA PHE A 95 -0.25 -1.54 1.59
C PHE A 95 -0.85 -0.86 0.36
N ALA A 96 -0.75 0.45 0.20
CA ALA A 96 -1.25 1.20 -0.95
C ALA A 96 -0.23 2.22 -1.46
N GLY A 97 -0.24 2.51 -2.76
CA GLY A 97 0.58 3.56 -3.37
C GLY A 97 0.40 3.63 -4.88
N LYS A 98 1.06 4.60 -5.54
CA LYS A 98 0.92 4.86 -6.99
C LYS A 98 2.21 4.54 -7.75
N PRO A 99 2.51 3.26 -8.06
CA PRO A 99 3.77 2.89 -8.70
C PRO A 99 3.99 3.58 -10.06
N ASP A 100 2.92 3.98 -10.75
CA ASP A 100 2.99 4.70 -12.03
C ASP A 100 3.60 6.11 -11.91
N GLN A 101 3.60 6.71 -10.73
CA GLN A 101 4.30 7.99 -10.49
C GLN A 101 5.83 7.84 -10.50
N CYS A 102 6.35 6.62 -10.53
CA CYS A 102 7.76 6.35 -10.73
C CYS A 102 8.04 6.12 -12.23
N PRO A 103 8.81 6.99 -12.90
CA PRO A 103 9.08 6.84 -14.34
C PRO A 103 9.74 5.50 -14.71
N ALA A 104 10.55 4.94 -13.80
CA ALA A 104 11.21 3.66 -14.02
C ALA A 104 10.27 2.44 -13.92
N TYR A 105 9.03 2.61 -13.43
CA TYR A 105 8.09 1.52 -13.23
C TYR A 105 7.58 0.95 -14.55
N ALA A 106 7.25 1.80 -15.52
CA ALA A 106 6.73 1.38 -16.83
C ALA A 106 7.61 0.31 -17.51
N ASP A 107 8.93 0.51 -17.49
CA ASP A 107 9.88 -0.43 -18.11
C ASP A 107 10.34 -1.56 -17.17
N LYS A 108 10.28 -1.35 -15.85
CA LYS A 108 10.89 -2.24 -14.84
C LYS A 108 9.92 -2.73 -13.77
N ALA A 109 8.63 -2.83 -14.09
CA ALA A 109 7.58 -3.26 -13.15
C ALA A 109 7.91 -4.59 -12.45
N ASN A 110 8.38 -5.60 -13.19
CA ASN A 110 8.81 -6.88 -12.61
C ASN A 110 9.92 -6.73 -11.56
N GLN A 111 10.86 -5.83 -11.77
CA GLN A 111 11.95 -5.58 -10.81
C GLN A 111 11.43 -4.78 -9.60
N TYR A 112 10.50 -3.86 -9.81
CA TYR A 112 9.85 -3.11 -8.74
C TYR A 112 9.16 -4.06 -7.76
N TRP A 113 8.29 -4.94 -8.24
CA TRP A 113 7.55 -5.87 -7.38
C TRP A 113 8.45 -6.89 -6.68
N LYS A 114 9.51 -7.36 -7.33
CA LYS A 114 10.54 -8.19 -6.68
C LYS A 114 11.20 -7.47 -5.49
N GLN A 115 11.43 -6.16 -5.59
CA GLN A 115 11.99 -5.38 -4.49
C GLN A 115 10.97 -5.18 -3.36
N VAL A 116 9.70 -4.91 -3.69
CA VAL A 116 8.60 -4.77 -2.73
C VAL A 116 8.42 -6.06 -1.93
N VAL A 117 8.13 -7.17 -2.61
CA VAL A 117 7.95 -8.50 -1.98
C VAL A 117 9.23 -8.95 -1.27
N GLY A 118 10.40 -8.65 -1.85
CA GLY A 118 11.69 -8.93 -1.23
C GLY A 118 11.93 -8.20 0.08
N LYS A 119 11.39 -6.98 0.26
CA LYS A 119 11.41 -6.26 1.54
C LYS A 119 10.50 -6.93 2.57
N LEU A 120 9.32 -7.39 2.15
CA LEU A 120 8.38 -8.10 3.05
C LEU A 120 8.99 -9.40 3.59
N ARG A 121 9.64 -10.18 2.72
CA ARG A 121 10.33 -11.43 3.11
C ARG A 121 11.43 -11.25 4.15
N LYS A 122 12.07 -10.09 4.19
CA LYS A 122 13.16 -9.79 5.13
C LYS A 122 12.68 -9.44 6.54
N ARG A 123 11.39 -9.15 6.71
CA ARG A 123 10.81 -8.83 8.01
C ARG A 123 10.53 -10.11 8.79
N SER A 124 10.47 -10.01 10.11
CA SER A 124 9.92 -11.07 10.97
C SER A 124 8.39 -11.07 10.88
N ASN A 125 7.77 -9.92 11.07
CA ASN A 125 6.35 -9.67 10.83
C ASN A 125 6.20 -8.66 9.67
N VAL A 126 5.41 -9.02 8.65
CA VAL A 126 5.20 -8.20 7.44
C VAL A 126 4.65 -6.82 7.80
N CYS A 127 3.74 -6.74 8.77
CA CYS A 127 2.92 -5.56 9.08
C CYS A 127 3.56 -4.62 10.12
N GLU A 128 4.73 -4.96 10.67
CA GLU A 128 5.31 -4.33 11.87
C GLU A 128 6.63 -3.59 11.59
N GLY A 129 7.11 -3.64 10.35
CA GLY A 129 8.36 -3.00 9.93
C GLY A 129 8.16 -1.59 9.33
N GLU A 130 9.13 -1.16 8.51
CA GLU A 130 9.09 0.13 7.80
C GLU A 130 7.73 0.35 7.11
N LYS A 131 7.01 1.41 7.47
CA LYS A 131 5.68 1.67 6.88
C LYS A 131 5.76 1.91 5.37
N VAL A 132 6.89 2.40 4.86
CA VAL A 132 7.10 2.71 3.43
C VAL A 132 8.01 1.66 2.76
N LEU A 133 7.51 0.99 1.72
CA LEU A 133 8.28 0.02 0.94
C LEU A 133 9.08 0.72 -0.17
N LYS A 134 10.12 1.46 0.22
CA LYS A 134 11.00 2.16 -0.74
C LYS A 134 11.72 1.16 -1.65
N THR A 135 11.56 1.31 -2.97
CA THR A 135 12.31 0.55 -3.98
C THR A 135 13.51 1.38 -4.45
N ARG A 136 14.61 0.70 -4.81
CA ARG A 136 15.82 1.36 -5.35
C ARG A 136 15.55 2.00 -6.71
N LEU A 137 14.60 1.44 -7.46
CA LEU A 137 14.18 1.94 -8.77
C LEU A 137 13.54 3.32 -8.68
N CYS A 138 12.83 3.58 -7.59
CA CYS A 138 12.03 4.80 -7.40
C CYS A 138 12.64 5.71 -6.33
N LYS A 139 13.96 5.66 -6.10
CA LYS A 139 14.63 6.43 -5.03
C LYS A 139 14.42 7.95 -5.14
N LYS A 140 14.25 8.46 -6.36
CA LYS A 140 14.00 9.89 -6.65
C LYS A 140 12.53 10.19 -6.96
N ALA A 141 11.65 9.19 -6.84
CA ALA A 141 10.24 9.36 -7.15
C ALA A 141 9.53 10.08 -6.00
N PRO A 142 8.38 10.74 -6.27
CA PRO A 142 7.59 11.36 -5.22
C PRO A 142 7.17 10.33 -4.17
N SER A 143 6.89 10.82 -2.97
CA SER A 143 6.62 10.00 -1.79
C SER A 143 5.38 9.10 -1.96
N ALA A 144 4.44 9.50 -2.83
CA ALA A 144 3.24 8.76 -3.25
C ALA A 144 3.52 7.60 -4.23
N ALA A 145 4.69 7.58 -4.89
CA ALA A 145 5.09 6.48 -5.77
C ALA A 145 5.48 5.20 -5.01
N HIS A 146 5.77 5.33 -3.72
CA HIS A 146 6.11 4.22 -2.86
C HIS A 146 4.87 3.58 -2.25
N VAL A 147 4.82 2.24 -2.23
CA VAL A 147 3.75 1.52 -1.52
C VAL A 147 3.94 1.66 -0.02
N ARG A 148 2.91 2.08 0.72
CA ARG A 148 2.92 2.33 2.16
C ARG A 148 1.90 1.47 2.89
N LEU A 149 2.16 1.11 4.14
CA LEU A 149 1.20 0.43 5.01
C LEU A 149 0.01 1.37 5.23
N ALA A 150 -1.17 0.95 4.75
CA ALA A 150 -2.41 1.71 4.81
C ALA A 150 -3.29 1.23 5.96
N GLU A 151 -3.42 -0.10 6.13
CA GLU A 151 -4.30 -0.69 7.13
C GLU A 151 -3.62 -1.93 7.73
N ARG A 152 -3.85 -2.17 9.02
CA ARG A 152 -3.45 -3.40 9.72
C ARG A 152 -4.66 -3.96 10.44
N SER A 153 -4.76 -5.28 10.53
CA SER A 153 -5.75 -5.92 11.39
C SER A 153 -5.50 -5.48 12.84
N GLY A 154 -6.33 -4.57 13.36
CA GLY A 154 -6.29 -4.07 14.75
C GLY A 154 -6.05 -2.57 14.97
N GLU A 155 -5.82 -1.74 13.93
CA GLU A 155 -5.57 -0.30 14.13
C GLU A 155 -6.35 0.58 13.13
N ASP A 156 -7.08 1.56 13.66
CA ASP A 156 -7.95 2.51 12.94
C ASP A 156 -7.13 3.61 12.23
N LYS A 157 -7.71 4.20 11.19
CA LYS A 157 -7.04 4.98 10.14
C LYS A 157 -6.40 6.25 10.67
N THR A 158 -5.07 6.34 10.66
CA THR A 158 -4.38 7.64 10.71
C THR A 158 -4.10 8.10 9.28
N LYS A 159 -4.84 9.11 8.83
CA LYS A 159 -4.54 9.90 7.64
C LYS A 159 -3.19 10.58 7.85
N GLU A 160 -2.17 10.18 7.09
CA GLU A 160 -0.90 10.91 6.95
C GLU A 160 -0.72 11.26 5.46
N GLU A 161 -1.42 12.31 5.04
CA GLU A 161 -1.10 13.13 3.87
C GLU A 161 -1.24 14.59 4.28
N GLU A 162 -0.15 15.17 4.80
CA GLU A 162 0.23 16.58 4.70
C GLU A 162 1.48 16.76 5.57
N GLU A 163 2.65 16.76 4.93
CA GLU A 163 3.88 17.47 5.33
C GLU A 163 5.03 16.91 4.49
N GLU A 164 5.27 17.51 3.31
CA GLU A 164 6.62 17.81 2.82
C GLU A 164 6.55 18.67 1.54
N GLU A 165 6.10 19.92 1.63
CA GLU A 165 6.52 20.95 0.65
C GLU A 165 6.32 22.38 1.20
N GLU A 166 7.16 22.81 2.15
CA GLU A 166 7.53 24.24 2.23
C GLU A 166 8.80 24.42 3.09
N GLU A 167 9.99 24.30 2.49
CA GLU A 167 11.15 25.04 2.98
C GLU A 167 12.17 25.24 1.86
N LYS A 168 11.89 26.20 0.98
CA LYS A 168 12.94 26.87 0.20
C LYS A 168 12.46 28.22 -0.34
N ASP A 169 12.44 29.23 0.52
CA ASP A 169 13.00 30.53 0.17
C ASP A 169 13.20 31.38 1.44
N LYS A 170 14.46 31.55 1.86
CA LYS A 170 14.82 32.61 2.80
C LYS A 170 16.17 33.16 2.42
N GLU A 171 16.16 34.13 1.51
CA GLU A 171 17.28 35.05 1.35
C GLU A 171 16.77 36.49 1.13
N THR A 172 16.99 37.31 2.17
CA THR A 172 17.42 38.74 2.10
C THR A 172 16.48 39.82 2.67
N ALA A 173 17.06 40.51 3.67
CA ALA A 173 16.95 41.93 4.04
C ALA A 173 15.73 42.47 4.81
N VAL A 174 16.01 42.77 6.09
CA VAL A 174 15.51 43.91 6.90
C VAL A 174 16.08 45.21 6.27
N PRO A 175 15.48 46.44 6.31
CA PRO A 175 14.91 47.07 7.51
C PRO A 175 13.72 48.07 7.39
N VAL A 176 13.00 48.22 8.52
CA VAL A 176 12.54 49.47 9.18
C VAL A 176 11.69 50.49 8.39
N ALA A 177 10.44 50.72 8.83
CA ALA A 177 9.91 52.03 9.30
C ALA A 177 8.39 52.06 9.55
N LYS A 178 8.01 52.52 10.76
CA LYS A 178 6.89 53.44 11.15
C LYS A 178 5.45 53.10 10.72
N GLU A 179 4.57 52.62 11.62
CA GLU A 179 3.78 53.36 12.64
C GLU A 179 2.52 54.08 12.07
N THR A 180 1.33 53.50 12.31
CA THR A 180 0.00 54.17 12.43
C THR A 180 -1.02 53.10 12.89
N GLU A 181 -1.36 53.06 14.17
CA GLU A 181 -2.58 53.62 14.76
C GLU A 181 -3.86 52.78 14.49
N VAL A 182 -4.28 51.99 15.49
CA VAL A 182 -5.69 51.61 15.69
C VAL A 182 -5.99 51.70 17.18
N THR A 183 -6.64 52.81 17.55
CA THR A 183 -7.10 53.09 18.92
C THR A 183 -8.59 52.74 19.01
N ALA A 184 -8.95 51.85 19.95
CA ALA A 184 -10.36 51.60 20.30
C ALA A 184 -10.56 51.50 21.83
N ARG A 185 -10.92 52.66 22.41
CA ARG A 185 -11.94 52.94 23.47
C ARG A 185 -11.93 52.15 24.79
N ARG A 186 -11.87 52.88 25.93
CA ARG A 186 -13.03 53.27 26.78
C ARG A 186 -12.59 53.74 28.19
N MET A 187 -12.99 54.95 28.61
CA MET A 187 -13.72 55.24 29.87
C MET A 187 -14.03 56.74 30.02
N GLU A 188 -15.18 56.99 30.66
CA GLU A 188 -15.97 58.23 30.81
C GLU A 188 -15.52 59.20 31.90
N SER A 189 -16.17 60.37 31.87
CA SER A 189 -16.40 61.43 32.89
C SER A 189 -15.58 62.70 32.62
N GLU A 190 -16.12 63.92 32.48
CA GLU A 190 -17.42 64.57 32.74
C GLU A 190 -17.72 65.51 31.55
N GLY A 191 -18.96 65.78 31.14
CA GLY A 191 -19.70 66.91 31.68
C GLY A 191 -20.23 67.87 30.59
N LYS A 192 -21.57 67.87 30.44
CA LYS A 192 -22.46 69.03 30.19
C LYS A 192 -22.65 69.63 28.76
N GLN A 193 -23.94 69.57 28.37
CA GLN A 193 -24.79 70.53 27.63
C GLN A 193 -24.79 70.57 26.07
N GLU A 194 -25.78 69.84 25.53
CA GLU A 194 -26.74 70.10 24.41
C GLU A 194 -26.92 71.55 23.87
N PRO A 195 -27.62 71.76 22.72
CA PRO A 195 -27.38 71.29 21.35
C PRO A 195 -27.47 72.48 20.33
N LEU A 196 -27.28 72.22 19.04
CA LEU A 196 -28.21 72.59 17.94
C LEU A 196 -27.48 72.58 16.59
N LEU A 197 -27.81 71.56 15.78
CA LEU A 197 -27.62 71.59 14.33
C LEU A 197 -28.84 72.28 13.71
N GLY A 198 -28.60 73.41 13.04
CA GLY A 198 -29.56 74.06 12.16
C GLY A 198 -29.15 73.84 10.70
N ALA A 199 -29.92 73.00 10.00
CA ALA A 199 -29.86 72.85 8.55
C ALA A 199 -30.18 74.17 7.84
N ARG A 200 -29.62 74.38 6.64
CA ARG A 200 -30.36 74.98 5.50
C ARG A 200 -29.61 74.86 4.17
N VAL A 201 -30.39 74.42 3.19
CA VAL A 201 -30.18 74.49 1.74
C VAL A 201 -30.56 75.90 1.26
N GLY A 202 -29.89 76.37 0.20
CA GLY A 202 -30.30 77.50 -0.64
C GLY A 202 -29.07 78.17 -1.28
N ASP A 203 -28.82 77.96 -2.57
CA ASP A 203 -29.36 78.73 -3.72
C ASP A 203 -28.62 80.06 -3.93
N GLY A 204 -28.23 80.33 -5.19
CA GLY A 204 -27.93 81.69 -5.64
C GLY A 204 -26.56 81.92 -6.27
N ALA A 205 -26.51 81.68 -7.59
CA ALA A 205 -26.20 82.68 -8.62
C ALA A 205 -24.85 83.45 -8.64
N ASP A 206 -24.28 83.41 -9.84
CA ASP A 206 -23.81 84.56 -10.64
C ASP A 206 -22.32 84.96 -10.65
N SER A 207 -21.77 84.85 -11.86
CA SER A 207 -20.94 85.82 -12.58
C SER A 207 -19.43 86.00 -12.37
N GLU A 208 -18.82 86.10 -13.56
CA GLU A 208 -17.68 86.94 -14.00
C GLU A 208 -16.27 86.59 -13.45
N GLU A 209 -15.33 86.15 -14.31
CA GLU A 209 -14.51 86.91 -15.30
C GLU A 209 -13.19 87.41 -14.69
N HIS A 210 -12.14 87.44 -15.53
CA HIS A 210 -10.80 88.03 -15.34
C HIS A 210 -9.87 87.27 -14.37
N THR A 211 -8.64 86.85 -14.71
CA THR A 211 -7.67 87.27 -15.73
C THR A 211 -6.68 86.13 -15.96
#